data_AF-A0A8X7WBD0-F1
#
_entry.id   AF-A0A8X7WBD0-F1
#
_cell.length_a   1.000
_cell.length_b   1.000
_cell.length_c   1.000
_cell.angle_alpha   90.00
_cell.angle_beta   90.00
_cell.angle_gamma   90.00
#
_symmetry.space_group_name_H-M   'P 1'
#
loop_
_entity.id
_entity.type
_entity.pdbx_description
1 polymer ?
#
loop_
_entity_poly.entity_id
_entity_poly.type
_entity_poly.pdbx_seq_one_letter_code
_entity_poly.pdbx_strand_id
1 'polypeptide(L)' 'MKTLLKEDRLEDVMDKRCVDVDEDSVEALIEIAARCTAPNPEDRPAMNQVVQLLEQEVMSTSSAIDYYDDSHSDYC' A
#
# COMPACT_ATOMS: atom_id res chain seq x y z
N MET A 1 17.00 1.83 -2.52
CA MET A 1 16.52 0.80 -1.56
C MET A 1 16.80 -0.58 -2.13
N LYS A 2 17.20 -1.53 -1.29
CA LYS A 2 17.16 -2.95 -1.63
C LYS A 2 15.75 -3.43 -1.27
N THR A 3 14.94 -3.78 -2.27
CA THR A 3 13.60 -4.33 -2.05
C THR A 3 13.75 -5.84 -1.85
N LEU A 4 12.86 -6.46 -1.05
CA LEU A 4 12.93 -7.89 -0.77
C LEU A 4 12.80 -8.75 -2.03
N LEU A 5 12.11 -8.23 -3.06
CA LEU A 5 12.05 -8.80 -4.40
C LEU A 5 13.40 -8.82 -5.11
N LYS A 6 14.18 -7.73 -5.03
CA LYS A 6 15.55 -7.69 -5.60
C LYS A 6 16.52 -8.64 -4.92
N GLU A 7 16.21 -9.05 -3.70
CA GLU A 7 16.99 -10.02 -2.95
C GLU A 7 16.41 -11.45 -3.05
N ASP A 8 15.30 -11.65 -3.77
CA ASP A 8 14.56 -12.94 -3.89
C ASP A 8 14.19 -13.54 -2.52
N ARG A 9 13.86 -12.67 -1.55
CA ARG A 9 13.56 -13.03 -0.16
C ARG A 9 12.15 -12.64 0.26
N LEU A 10 11.26 -12.42 -0.71
CA LEU A 10 9.90 -12.04 -0.42
C LEU A 10 9.15 -13.12 0.38
N GLU A 11 9.43 -14.39 0.06
CA GLU A 11 8.90 -15.57 0.75
C GLU A 11 9.21 -15.64 2.26
N ASP A 12 10.27 -14.97 2.73
CA ASP A 12 10.63 -14.94 4.15
C ASP A 12 9.64 -14.12 4.99
N VAL A 13 8.98 -13.13 4.38
CA VAL A 13 8.11 -12.17 5.08
C VAL A 13 6.63 -12.35 4.78
N MET A 14 6.28 -13.05 3.70
CA MET A 14 4.89 -13.30 3.34
C MET A 14 4.26 -14.35 4.25
N ASP A 15 2.98 -14.15 4.57
CA ASP A 15 2.19 -15.19 5.22
C ASP A 15 2.06 -16.38 4.25
N LYS A 16 2.37 -17.59 4.73
CA LYS A 16 2.32 -18.83 3.93
C LYS A 16 0.93 -19.16 3.37
N ARG A 17 -0.12 -18.50 3.89
CA ARG A 17 -1.50 -18.63 3.40
C ARG A 17 -1.78 -17.74 2.19
N CYS A 18 -0.96 -16.74 1.92
CA CYS A 18 -1.04 -15.92 0.72
C CYS A 18 -0.49 -16.71 -0.47
N VAL A 19 -1.39 -17.26 -1.27
CA VAL A 19 -1.09 -17.98 -2.52
C VAL A 19 -1.52 -17.13 -3.72
N ASP A 20 -0.84 -17.30 -4.85
CA ASP A 20 -1.14 -16.59 -6.11
C ASP A 20 -1.22 -15.06 -5.97
N VAL A 21 -0.29 -14.48 -5.20
CA VAL A 21 -0.22 -13.03 -4.98
C VAL A 21 0.39 -12.32 -6.17
N ASP A 22 -0.07 -11.10 -6.41
CA ASP A 22 0.54 -10.19 -7.37
C ASP A 22 1.83 -9.60 -6.78
N GLU A 23 2.98 -10.00 -7.33
CA GLU A 23 4.30 -9.59 -6.84
C GLU A 23 4.48 -8.07 -6.87
N ASP A 24 3.92 -7.39 -7.89
CA ASP A 24 4.00 -5.95 -8.05
C ASP A 24 3.24 -5.22 -6.91
N SER A 25 2.00 -5.63 -6.63
CA SER A 25 1.22 -5.12 -5.50
C SER A 25 1.92 -5.35 -4.15
N VAL A 26 2.60 -6.49 -4.01
CA VAL A 26 3.36 -6.81 -2.80
C VAL A 26 4.62 -5.93 -2.69
N GLU A 27 5.31 -5.65 -3.80
CA GLU A 27 6.45 -4.71 -3.82
C GLU A 27 6.03 -3.34 -3.33
N ALA A 28 4.93 -2.82 -3.91
CA ALA A 28 4.39 -1.52 -3.57
C ALA A 28 4.01 -1.46 -2.09
N LEU A 29 3.35 -2.51 -1.57
CA LEU A 29 2.98 -2.58 -0.16
C LEU A 29 4.19 -2.56 0.77
N ILE A 30 5.26 -3.28 0.42
CA ILE A 30 6.51 -3.28 1.18
C ILE A 30 7.17 -1.90 1.15
N GLU A 31 7.17 -1.22 0.00
CA GLU A 31 7.72 0.13 -0.10
C GLU A 31 6.95 1.13 0.76
N ILE A 32 5.61 1.07 0.73
CA ILE A 32 4.75 1.88 1.59
C ILE A 32 5.05 1.61 3.06
N ALA A 33 5.12 0.33 3.46
CA ALA A 33 5.42 -0.07 4.84
C ALA A 33 6.81 0.41 5.29
N ALA A 34 7.83 0.35 4.42
CA ALA A 34 9.18 0.81 4.72
C ALA A 34 9.22 2.33 4.97
N ARG A 35 8.45 3.12 4.20
CA ARG A 35 8.33 4.57 4.42
C ARG A 35 7.59 4.88 5.72
N CYS A 36 6.49 4.19 6.00
CA CYS A 36 5.73 4.34 7.25
C CYS A 36 6.54 3.98 8.52
N THR A 37 7.49 3.06 8.39
CA THR A 37 8.34 2.58 9.49
C THR A 37 9.72 3.24 9.52
N ALA A 38 9.90 4.35 8.80
CA ALA A 38 11.17 5.06 8.76
C ALA A 38 11.67 5.42 10.18
N PRO A 39 12.99 5.27 10.44
CA PRO A 39 13.57 5.50 11.77
C PRO A 39 13.42 6.95 12.21
N ASN A 40 13.50 7.88 11.26
CA ASN A 40 13.24 9.30 11.48
C ASN A 40 11.74 9.58 11.27
N PRO A 41 11.04 10.20 12.25
CA PRO A 41 9.63 10.55 12.13
C PRO A 41 9.31 11.45 10.94
N GLU A 42 10.21 12.38 10.58
CA GLU A 42 10.00 13.34 9.49
C GLU A 42 10.00 12.69 8.10
N ASP A 43 10.59 11.49 7.96
CA ASP A 43 10.61 10.74 6.71
C ASP A 43 9.34 9.90 6.51
N ARG A 44 8.46 9.85 7.53
CA ARG A 44 7.22 9.08 7.45
C ARG A 44 6.16 9.88 6.68
N PRO A 45 5.45 9.25 5.74
CA PRO A 45 4.37 9.91 5.01
C PRO A 45 3.21 10.26 5.93
N ALA A 46 2.49 11.33 5.59
CA ALA A 46 1.21 11.61 6.21
C ALA A 46 0.18 10.54 5.82
N MET A 47 -0.78 10.24 6.70
CA MET A 47 -1.74 9.15 6.45
C MET A 47 -2.57 9.34 5.18
N ASN A 48 -2.87 10.58 4.77
CA ASN A 48 -3.54 10.83 3.49
C ASN A 48 -2.69 10.39 2.28
N GLN A 49 -1.37 10.54 2.36
CA GLN A 49 -0.45 10.05 1.32
C GLN A 49 -0.38 8.52 1.33
N VAL A 50 -0.41 7.90 2.51
CA VAL A 50 -0.45 6.43 2.64
C VAL A 50 -1.70 5.87 1.97
N VAL A 51 -2.87 6.46 2.23
CA VAL A 51 -4.14 6.04 1.60
C VAL A 51 -4.06 6.16 0.08
N GLN A 52 -3.59 7.30 -0.44
CA GLN A 52 -3.44 7.50 -1.89
C GLN A 52 -2.52 6.45 -2.54
N LEU A 53 -1.40 6.12 -1.89
CA LEU A 53 -0.47 5.11 -2.41
C LEU A 53 -1.09 3.70 -2.41
N LEU A 54 -1.85 3.36 -1.37
CA LEU A 54 -2.54 2.07 -1.31
C LEU A 54 -3.63 1.95 -2.38
N GLU A 55 -4.40 3.01 -2.58
CA GLU A 55 -5.45 3.05 -3.61
C GLU A 55 -4.87 2.93 -5.03
N GLN A 56 -3.74 3.59 -5.30
CA GLN A 56 -3.12 3.62 -6.63
C GLN A 56 -2.37 2.33 -6.96
N GLU A 57 -1.53 1.85 -6.04
CA GLU A 57 -0.55 0.81 -6.35
C GLU A 57 -1.00 -0.61 -5.96
N VAL A 58 -1.97 -0.73 -5.03
CA VAL A 58 -2.39 -2.04 -4.50
C VAL A 58 -3.83 -2.39 -4.89
N MET A 59 -4.71 -1.39 -4.97
CA MET A 59 -6.14 -1.61 -5.22
C MET A 59 -6.54 -1.52 -6.70
N SER A 60 -5.61 -1.21 -7.61
CA SER A 60 -5.89 -0.97 -9.04
C SER A 60 -6.39 -2.20 -9.83
N THR A 61 -6.46 -3.39 -9.22
CA THR A 61 -6.98 -4.62 -9.84
C THR A 61 -8.46 -4.84 -9.56
N SER A 62 -9.32 -3.87 -9.87
CA SER A 62 -10.67 -4.08 -10.43
C SER A 62 -11.41 -2.75 -10.46
N SER A 63 -12.11 -2.49 -11.56
CA SER A 63 -13.05 -1.39 -11.68
C SER A 63 -14.05 -1.37 -10.51
N ALA A 64 -13.86 -0.48 -9.52
CA ALA A 64 -14.89 0.12 -8.66
C ALA A 64 -14.26 0.97 -7.53
N ILE A 65 -13.55 2.06 -7.87
CA ILE A 65 -13.71 3.29 -7.08
C ILE A 65 -14.90 4.02 -7.71
N ASP A 66 -16.09 3.59 -7.34
CA ASP A 66 -17.37 4.27 -7.65
C ASP A 66 -18.23 4.41 -6.38
N TYR A 67 -17.64 4.31 -5.18
CA TYR A 67 -18.36 4.49 -3.91
C TYR A 67 -17.56 5.27 -2.88
N TYR A 68 -17.10 6.47 -3.26
CA TYR A 68 -16.89 7.59 -2.33
C TYR A 68 -17.26 8.91 -3.02
N ASP A 69 -18.43 8.92 -3.66
CA ASP A 69 -19.16 10.14 -4.03
C ASP A 69 -20.61 9.97 -3.57
N ASP A 70 -20.91 10.39 -2.34
CA ASP A 70 -22.16 11.07 -1.95
C ASP A 70 -22.29 11.16 -0.42
N SER A 71 -21.81 12.27 0.15
CA SER A 71 -22.50 13.01 1.22
C SER A 71 -21.69 14.24 1.59
N HIS A 72 -21.81 15.29 0.78
CA HIS A 72 -21.86 16.63 1.34
C HIS A 72 -23.20 16.75 2.09
N SER A 73 -23.28 16.19 3.30
CA SER A 73 -24.38 16.54 4.19
C SER A 73 -24.10 17.95 4.68
N ASP A 74 -24.80 18.92 4.11
CA ASP A 74 -25.03 20.21 4.72
C ASP A 74 -25.51 19.99 6.16
N TYR A 75 -24.62 20.15 7.13
CA TYR A 75 -25.01 20.41 8.51
C TYR A 75 -25.11 21.92 8.68
N CYS A 76 -26.36 22.36 8.84
CA CYS A 76 -26.76 23.73 9.16
C CYS A 76 -26.27 24.17 10.55
#